data_AF-A0A0C1UFI0-F1
#
_entry.id   AF-A0A0C1UFI0-F1
#
_cell.length_a   1.000
_cell.length_b   1.000
_cell.length_c   1.000
_cell.angle_alpha   90.00
_cell.angle_beta   90.00
_cell.angle_gamma   90.00
#
_symmetry.space_group_name_H-M   'P 1'
#
loop_
_entity.id
_entity.type
_entity.pdbx_description
1 polymer ?
#
loop_
_entity_poly.entity_id
_entity_poly.type
_entity_poly.pdbx_seq_one_letter_code
_entity_poly.pdbx_strand_id
1 'polypeptide(L)'
;MEFLRFATAGSVDDGKSTLIGRLLYDTKSIFQDQLESVEAASKQMGNEHTNLALLTDGLRAEREQGITIDVAYRYFATPKRKFIIADTPGHIQYTRNMVTGASTADLVLVLVDARHGVVEQSRRHAFLASLLRIPHLVVCVNKMDLIDYDEKAFNSVKEEFRNFAMKLDIPDLSFIPISALHGDNVVERSAKMPWYEGSSLLHHLEEVYIASDRNHIDARFPVQYVIRPQNEEHHDYRGYAGMITGGVFKPGDEVVVLPSGFTSTVASIDSYDGPISEAFGPMSVTMRLTSEIDISRGDMICRPNNQPTVSQDLQAMVCWMSESTELTPRMKLALKHTTRSSRVMVSEIQYRIDVNTLHRDEKPESLKLNEIGRVSLRSTQPLFFDDYRRNRNTGSFILMDEVTNATVAAGIIVGSG
;
A
#
# COMPACT_ATOMS: atom_id res chain seq x y z
N MET A 1 -20.70 -1.18 -4.49
CA MET A 1 -20.09 0.13 -4.17
C MET A 1 -18.61 -0.10 -3.96
N GLU A 2 -17.76 0.52 -4.77
CA GLU A 2 -16.30 0.28 -4.77
C GLU A 2 -15.62 0.99 -3.58
N PHE A 3 -14.54 0.40 -3.05
CA PHE A 3 -13.68 1.00 -2.04
C PHE A 3 -12.45 1.60 -2.67
N LEU A 4 -12.12 2.85 -2.34
CA LEU A 4 -10.81 3.45 -2.60
C LEU A 4 -10.00 3.45 -1.31
N ARG A 5 -8.81 2.86 -1.34
CA ARG A 5 -7.81 2.98 -0.28
C ARG A 5 -6.81 4.05 -0.66
N PHE A 6 -6.65 5.07 0.18
CA PHE A 6 -5.60 6.06 -0.03
C PHE A 6 -4.81 6.35 1.24
N ALA A 7 -3.54 6.70 1.06
CA ALA A 7 -2.66 7.11 2.14
C ALA A 7 -2.32 8.61 2.01
N THR A 8 -2.25 9.32 3.13
CA THR A 8 -1.75 10.70 3.18
C THR A 8 -0.27 10.71 3.53
N ALA A 9 0.50 11.52 2.81
CA ALA A 9 1.92 11.72 3.02
C ALA A 9 2.25 13.21 2.84
N GLY A 10 3.35 13.67 3.40
CA GLY A 10 3.71 15.10 3.43
C GLY A 10 4.51 15.44 4.67
N SER A 11 5.14 16.61 4.69
CA SER A 11 5.98 17.06 5.79
C SER A 11 5.20 17.22 7.09
N VAL A 12 5.93 17.29 8.20
CA VAL A 12 5.41 17.91 9.43
C VAL A 12 4.92 19.32 9.07
N ASP A 13 3.75 19.70 9.58
CA ASP A 13 3.05 20.95 9.31
C ASP A 13 2.43 21.15 7.92
N ASP A 14 2.54 20.21 6.97
CA ASP A 14 1.87 20.37 5.65
C ASP A 14 0.33 20.26 5.72
N GLY A 15 -0.24 20.00 6.91
CA GLY A 15 -1.68 20.00 7.15
C GLY A 15 -2.40 18.70 6.82
N LYS A 16 -1.72 17.53 6.94
CA LYS A 16 -2.29 16.20 6.68
C LYS A 16 -3.51 15.90 7.55
N SER A 17 -3.33 15.96 8.87
CA SER A 17 -4.39 15.74 9.87
C SER A 17 -5.55 16.73 9.68
N THR A 18 -5.24 18.00 9.37
CA THR A 18 -6.25 19.01 9.06
C THR A 18 -7.05 18.66 7.81
N LEU A 19 -6.41 18.20 6.73
CA LEU A 19 -7.09 17.79 5.50
C LEU A 19 -8.03 16.59 5.74
N ILE A 20 -7.55 15.58 6.46
CA ILE A 20 -8.37 14.41 6.81
C ILE A 20 -9.55 14.83 7.67
N GLY A 21 -9.30 15.63 8.72
CA GLY A 21 -10.36 16.17 9.58
C GLY A 21 -11.39 16.97 8.78
N ARG A 22 -10.94 17.77 7.80
CA ARG A 22 -11.82 18.53 6.89
C ARG A 22 -12.67 17.62 6.01
N LEU A 23 -12.08 16.59 5.41
CA LEU A 23 -12.83 15.61 4.61
C LEU A 23 -13.90 14.90 5.46
N LEU A 24 -13.57 14.49 6.68
CA LEU A 24 -14.51 13.83 7.58
C LEU A 24 -15.63 14.77 8.03
N TYR A 25 -15.31 16.03 8.30
CA TYR A 25 -16.26 17.07 8.69
C TYR A 25 -17.23 17.40 7.57
N ASP A 26 -16.72 17.76 6.39
CA ASP A 26 -17.55 18.23 5.27
C ASP A 26 -18.41 17.11 4.66
N THR A 27 -17.94 15.85 4.75
CA THR A 27 -18.75 14.70 4.31
C THR A 27 -19.81 14.29 5.33
N LYS A 28 -19.91 14.99 6.48
CA LYS A 28 -20.84 14.68 7.58
C LYS A 28 -20.69 13.26 8.11
N SER A 29 -19.46 12.74 8.06
CA SER A 29 -19.15 11.39 8.53
C SER A 29 -18.91 11.34 10.06
N ILE A 30 -18.93 12.49 10.72
CA ILE A 30 -18.69 12.67 12.16
C ILE A 30 -20.01 12.93 12.87
N PHE A 31 -20.21 12.29 14.01
CA PHE A 31 -21.37 12.54 14.87
C PHE A 31 -21.26 13.90 15.58
N GLN A 32 -22.40 14.55 15.81
CA GLN A 32 -22.47 15.92 16.33
C GLN A 32 -21.78 16.09 17.71
N ASP A 33 -21.89 15.09 18.57
CA ASP A 33 -21.27 15.02 19.89
C ASP A 33 -19.73 15.00 19.83
N GLN A 34 -19.15 14.31 18.84
CA GLN A 34 -17.70 14.34 18.61
C GLN A 34 -17.25 15.74 18.16
N LEU A 35 -18.03 16.41 17.32
CA LEU A 35 -17.73 17.77 16.88
C LEU A 35 -17.70 18.76 18.05
N GLU A 36 -18.74 18.73 18.90
CA GLU A 36 -18.85 19.58 20.07
C GLU A 36 -17.67 19.39 21.04
N SER A 37 -17.20 18.14 21.20
CA SER A 37 -16.02 17.84 22.01
C SER A 37 -14.73 18.46 21.45
N VAL A 38 -14.58 18.48 20.12
CA VAL A 38 -13.42 19.04 19.42
C VAL A 38 -13.44 20.57 19.46
N GLU A 39 -14.61 21.18 19.32
CA GLU A 39 -14.78 22.64 19.47
C GLU A 39 -14.45 23.10 20.89
N ALA A 40 -14.92 22.36 21.91
CA ALA A 40 -14.61 22.64 23.30
C ALA A 40 -13.10 22.52 23.58
N ALA A 41 -12.46 21.45 23.11
CA ALA A 41 -11.02 21.25 23.25
C ALA A 41 -10.21 22.34 22.52
N SER A 42 -10.62 22.71 21.30
CA SER A 42 -9.96 23.78 20.52
C SER A 42 -9.98 25.12 21.26
N LYS A 43 -11.12 25.47 21.88
CA LYS A 43 -11.25 26.68 22.71
C LYS A 43 -10.39 26.62 23.96
N GLN A 44 -10.30 25.46 24.63
CA GLN A 44 -9.43 25.27 25.80
C GLN A 44 -7.94 25.42 25.45
N MET A 45 -7.55 25.03 24.24
CA MET A 45 -6.18 25.19 23.73
C MET A 45 -5.89 26.61 23.21
N GLY A 46 -6.89 27.50 23.16
CA GLY A 46 -6.73 28.87 22.68
C GLY A 46 -6.72 29.04 21.16
N ASN A 47 -7.19 28.05 20.39
CA ASN A 47 -7.26 28.15 18.94
C ASN A 47 -8.44 29.05 18.52
N GLU A 48 -8.21 29.96 17.57
CA GLU A 48 -9.27 30.84 17.01
C GLU A 48 -10.28 30.08 16.14
N HIS A 49 -9.85 28.96 15.55
CA HIS A 49 -10.68 28.08 14.72
C HIS A 49 -10.75 26.68 15.30
N THR A 50 -11.82 25.94 14.97
CA THR A 50 -11.96 24.52 15.32
C THR A 50 -10.81 23.72 14.72
N ASN A 51 -9.96 23.15 15.58
CA ASN A 51 -8.83 22.37 15.15
C ASN A 51 -9.27 20.95 14.79
N LEU A 52 -9.61 20.76 13.51
CA LEU A 52 -10.08 19.47 12.99
C LEU A 52 -9.03 18.35 13.05
N ALA A 53 -7.74 18.65 13.26
CA ALA A 53 -6.72 17.62 13.47
C ALA A 53 -6.97 16.80 14.75
N LEU A 54 -7.68 17.37 15.73
CA LEU A 54 -8.05 16.65 16.96
C LEU A 54 -8.97 15.44 16.72
N LEU A 55 -9.63 15.38 15.55
CA LEU A 55 -10.44 14.24 15.14
C LEU A 55 -9.59 13.04 14.71
N THR A 56 -8.39 13.31 14.18
CA THR A 56 -7.53 12.31 13.57
C THR A 56 -6.49 11.78 14.54
N ASP A 57 -6.00 12.63 15.46
CA ASP A 57 -4.92 12.30 16.39
C ASP A 57 -5.43 11.44 17.57
N GLY A 58 -5.06 10.16 17.54
CA GLY A 58 -5.61 9.12 18.43
C GLY A 58 -4.84 8.96 19.73
N LEU A 59 -3.53 9.17 19.72
CA LEU A 59 -2.66 8.99 20.87
C LEU A 59 -2.51 10.30 21.67
N ARG A 60 -2.39 10.20 23.00
CA ARG A 60 -2.06 11.37 23.86
C ARG A 60 -0.74 12.01 23.46
N ALA A 61 0.27 11.19 23.16
CA ALA A 61 1.59 11.67 22.71
C ALA A 61 1.52 12.40 21.36
N GLU A 62 0.64 11.97 20.44
CA GLU A 62 0.39 12.68 19.17
C GLU A 62 -0.20 14.07 19.45
N ARG A 63 -1.19 14.16 20.35
CA ARG A 63 -1.85 15.42 20.71
C ARG A 63 -0.93 16.41 21.43
N GLU A 64 -0.03 15.90 22.28
CA GLU A 64 0.94 16.73 23.01
C GLU A 64 2.03 17.27 22.08
N GLN A 65 2.40 16.52 21.03
CA GLN A 65 3.48 16.89 20.11
C GLN A 65 2.98 17.49 18.77
N GLY A 66 1.69 17.41 18.47
CA GLY A 66 1.10 17.89 17.22
C GLY A 66 1.54 17.12 15.97
N ILE A 67 1.90 15.84 16.12
CA ILE A 67 2.37 14.98 15.01
C ILE A 67 1.66 13.62 15.02
N THR A 68 1.42 13.03 13.83
CA THR A 68 0.99 11.63 13.68
C THR A 68 2.19 10.69 13.92
N ILE A 69 2.04 9.69 14.80
CA ILE A 69 3.12 8.77 15.21
C ILE A 69 2.88 7.37 14.64
N ASP A 70 1.64 6.87 14.63
CA ASP A 70 1.31 5.55 14.08
C ASP A 70 0.31 5.65 12.92
N VAL A 71 0.19 4.60 12.11
CA VAL A 71 -0.77 4.59 11.00
C VAL A 71 -2.19 4.47 11.55
N ALA A 72 -2.98 5.53 11.41
CA ALA A 72 -4.39 5.51 11.78
C ALA A 72 -5.27 5.22 10.54
N TYR A 73 -6.14 4.22 10.65
CA TYR A 73 -7.14 3.94 9.61
C TYR A 73 -8.47 4.64 9.91
N ARG A 74 -8.96 5.42 8.95
CA ARG A 74 -10.27 6.10 9.02
C ARG A 74 -11.15 5.69 7.85
N TYR A 75 -12.46 5.77 8.05
CA TYR A 75 -13.45 5.33 7.09
C TYR A 75 -14.48 6.44 6.88
N PHE A 76 -14.79 6.72 5.62
CA PHE A 76 -15.92 7.57 5.27
C PHE A 76 -16.54 7.10 3.96
N ALA A 77 -17.73 7.61 3.66
CA ALA A 77 -18.42 7.26 2.43
C ALA A 77 -19.17 8.47 1.88
N THR A 78 -19.29 8.50 0.56
CA THR A 78 -20.20 9.39 -0.16
C THR A 78 -21.30 8.54 -0.80
N PRO A 79 -22.35 9.16 -1.39
CA PRO A 79 -23.32 8.43 -2.19
C PRO A 79 -22.71 7.67 -3.37
N LYS A 80 -21.51 8.04 -3.83
CA LYS A 80 -20.82 7.40 -4.97
C LYS A 80 -19.85 6.29 -4.54
N ARG A 81 -19.07 6.50 -3.47
CA ARG A 81 -17.90 5.65 -3.17
C ARG A 81 -17.60 5.53 -1.68
N LYS A 82 -16.99 4.43 -1.28
CA LYS A 82 -16.49 4.22 0.09
C LYS A 82 -14.98 4.43 0.13
N PHE A 83 -14.48 4.99 1.22
CA PHE A 83 -13.07 5.38 1.35
C PHE A 83 -12.46 4.80 2.62
N ILE A 84 -11.21 4.36 2.48
CA ILE A 84 -10.35 3.95 3.60
C ILE A 84 -9.10 4.83 3.55
N ILE A 85 -8.89 5.61 4.59
CA ILE A 85 -7.76 6.53 4.74
C ILE A 85 -6.73 5.87 5.63
N ALA A 86 -5.49 5.78 5.17
CA ALA A 86 -4.33 5.50 6.02
C ALA A 86 -3.59 6.81 6.29
N ASP A 87 -3.69 7.34 7.51
CA ASP A 87 -2.91 8.51 7.90
C ASP A 87 -1.47 8.09 8.20
N THR A 88 -0.53 8.42 7.32
CA THR A 88 0.87 8.04 7.52
C THR A 88 1.67 9.20 8.13
N PRO A 89 2.53 8.92 9.14
CA PRO A 89 3.38 9.94 9.73
C PRO A 89 4.28 10.62 8.70
N GLY A 90 4.44 11.94 8.82
CA GLY A 90 5.26 12.74 7.89
C GLY A 90 6.76 12.79 8.20
N HIS A 91 7.19 12.29 9.36
CA HIS A 91 8.56 12.44 9.82
C HIS A 91 9.48 11.33 9.28
N ILE A 92 10.74 11.70 9.00
CA ILE A 92 11.81 10.84 8.44
C ILE A 92 11.96 9.52 9.22
N GLN A 93 11.75 9.54 10.53
CA GLN A 93 11.87 8.38 11.41
C GLN A 93 10.75 7.33 11.22
N TYR A 94 9.74 7.60 10.39
CA TYR A 94 8.55 6.75 10.24
C TYR A 94 8.36 6.20 8.82
N THR A 95 9.44 6.02 8.06
CA THR A 95 9.36 5.37 6.72
C THR A 95 8.77 3.98 6.79
N ARG A 96 9.07 3.19 7.82
CA ARG A 96 8.42 1.90 8.03
C ARG A 96 6.89 2.02 8.10
N ASN A 97 6.38 3.11 8.70
CA ASN A 97 4.95 3.34 8.85
C ASN A 97 4.32 3.69 7.51
N MET A 98 4.98 4.52 6.69
CA MET A 98 4.54 4.74 5.31
C MET A 98 4.57 3.45 4.49
N VAL A 99 5.64 2.66 4.56
CA VAL A 99 5.73 1.37 3.85
C VAL A 99 4.59 0.44 4.26
N THR A 100 4.27 0.38 5.55
CA THR A 100 3.20 -0.47 6.06
C THR A 100 1.82 0.06 5.64
N GLY A 101 1.52 1.34 5.89
CA GLY A 101 0.22 1.97 5.63
C GLY A 101 -0.09 2.16 4.15
N ALA A 102 0.92 2.46 3.32
CA ALA A 102 0.74 2.73 1.90
C ALA A 102 0.86 1.46 1.02
N SER A 103 1.33 0.33 1.56
CA SER A 103 1.49 -0.94 0.82
C SER A 103 0.19 -1.45 0.18
N THR A 104 -0.96 -1.11 0.74
CA THR A 104 -2.29 -1.52 0.26
C THR A 104 -3.08 -0.37 -0.38
N ALA A 105 -2.46 0.80 -0.52
CA ALA A 105 -3.10 1.96 -1.10
C ALA A 105 -3.23 1.82 -2.62
N ASP A 106 -4.37 2.28 -3.12
CA ASP A 106 -4.64 2.50 -4.54
C ASP A 106 -4.15 3.89 -4.96
N LEU A 107 -4.14 4.86 -4.01
CA LEU A 107 -3.77 6.25 -4.24
C LEU A 107 -2.96 6.84 -3.08
N VAL A 108 -2.04 7.75 -3.36
CA VAL A 108 -1.35 8.56 -2.33
C VAL A 108 -1.60 10.05 -2.52
N LEU A 109 -1.96 10.72 -1.43
CA LEU A 109 -2.05 12.18 -1.34
C LEU A 109 -0.74 12.72 -0.76
N VAL A 110 0.08 13.38 -1.58
CA VAL A 110 1.28 14.09 -1.10
C VAL A 110 0.92 15.55 -0.88
N LEU A 111 0.84 15.97 0.38
CA LEU A 111 0.66 17.38 0.71
C LEU A 111 1.99 18.13 0.59
N VAL A 112 1.90 19.36 0.09
CA VAL A 112 3.01 20.29 -0.06
C VAL A 112 2.55 21.68 0.38
N ASP A 113 3.20 22.27 1.38
CA ASP A 113 2.95 23.67 1.78
C ASP A 113 3.38 24.63 0.66
N ALA A 114 2.43 25.40 0.13
CA ALA A 114 2.66 26.32 -0.97
C ALA A 114 3.71 27.42 -0.65
N ARG A 115 3.93 27.72 0.64
CA ARG A 115 4.93 28.70 1.08
C ARG A 115 6.36 28.18 0.97
N HIS A 116 6.55 26.89 1.20
CA HIS A 116 7.87 26.25 1.24
C HIS A 116 8.20 25.54 -0.08
N GLY A 117 7.19 25.20 -0.89
CA GLY A 117 7.37 24.44 -2.11
C GLY A 117 7.83 23.00 -1.83
N VAL A 118 8.49 22.37 -2.81
CA VAL A 118 8.80 20.95 -2.72
C VAL A 118 10.00 20.70 -1.81
N VAL A 119 9.73 20.15 -0.63
CA VAL A 119 10.77 19.78 0.35
C VAL A 119 11.25 18.34 0.17
N GLU A 120 12.36 18.01 0.83
CA GLU A 120 12.97 16.68 0.86
C GLU A 120 11.96 15.58 1.28
N GLN A 121 11.11 15.87 2.26
CA GLN A 121 10.08 14.93 2.73
C GLN A 121 9.03 14.63 1.65
N SER A 122 8.57 15.64 0.90
CA SER A 122 7.62 15.42 -0.22
C SER A 122 8.24 14.54 -1.31
N ARG A 123 9.52 14.76 -1.63
CA ARG A 123 10.28 13.92 -2.59
C ARG A 123 10.43 12.48 -2.09
N ARG A 124 10.78 12.29 -0.81
CA ARG A 124 10.88 10.98 -0.17
C ARG A 124 9.56 10.22 -0.23
N HIS A 125 8.45 10.86 0.12
CA HIS A 125 7.14 10.21 0.09
C HIS A 125 6.74 9.79 -1.33
N ALA A 126 6.99 10.65 -2.32
CA ALA A 126 6.75 10.30 -3.72
C ALA A 126 7.64 9.13 -4.20
N PHE A 127 8.91 9.11 -3.79
CA PHE A 127 9.81 7.98 -4.05
C PHE A 127 9.29 6.68 -3.44
N LEU A 128 8.87 6.71 -2.18
CA LEU A 128 8.30 5.53 -1.50
C LEU A 128 7.00 5.06 -2.16
N ALA A 129 6.12 5.98 -2.55
CA ALA A 129 4.90 5.66 -3.27
C ALA A 129 5.19 4.99 -4.62
N SER A 130 6.21 5.48 -5.35
CA SER A 130 6.67 4.85 -6.60
C SER A 130 7.30 3.48 -6.36
N LEU A 131 8.12 3.33 -5.31
CA LEU A 131 8.70 2.04 -4.93
C LEU A 131 7.62 1.01 -4.60
N LEU A 132 6.56 1.42 -3.89
CA LEU A 132 5.39 0.60 -3.55
C LEU A 132 4.40 0.43 -4.71
N ARG A 133 4.70 0.98 -5.89
CA ARG A 133 3.86 0.89 -7.09
C ARG A 133 2.42 1.31 -6.85
N ILE A 134 2.24 2.42 -6.13
CA ILE A 134 0.93 3.03 -5.96
C ILE A 134 0.56 3.71 -7.29
N PRO A 135 -0.50 3.28 -7.99
CA PRO A 135 -0.80 3.73 -9.36
C PRO A 135 -1.07 5.24 -9.46
N HIS A 136 -1.77 5.78 -8.47
CA HIS A 136 -2.24 7.17 -8.47
C HIS A 136 -1.52 8.00 -7.40
N LEU A 137 -0.93 9.11 -7.81
CA LEU A 137 -0.35 10.11 -6.91
C LEU A 137 -1.01 11.47 -7.14
N VAL A 138 -1.53 12.05 -6.06
CA VAL A 138 -2.12 13.39 -6.10
C VAL A 138 -1.30 14.31 -5.20
N VAL A 139 -0.78 15.38 -5.78
CA VAL A 139 -0.08 16.42 -5.05
C VAL A 139 -1.08 17.49 -4.64
N CYS A 140 -1.35 17.56 -3.34
CA CYS A 140 -2.20 18.57 -2.74
C CYS A 140 -1.34 19.77 -2.34
N VAL A 141 -1.35 20.83 -3.15
CA VAL A 141 -0.64 22.08 -2.84
C VAL A 141 -1.48 22.84 -1.82
N ASN A 142 -1.12 22.70 -0.54
CA ASN A 142 -1.92 23.14 0.59
C ASN A 142 -1.49 24.54 1.08
N LYS A 143 -2.32 25.16 1.91
CA LYS A 143 -2.14 26.50 2.49
C LYS A 143 -2.11 27.61 1.45
N MET A 144 -2.87 27.47 0.37
CA MET A 144 -3.04 28.51 -0.65
C MET A 144 -3.59 29.82 -0.06
N ASP A 145 -4.32 29.76 1.05
CA ASP A 145 -4.81 30.92 1.79
C ASP A 145 -3.69 31.82 2.34
N LEU A 146 -2.53 31.25 2.69
CA LEU A 146 -1.42 32.02 3.25
C LEU A 146 -0.56 32.71 2.19
N ILE A 147 -0.84 32.46 0.91
CA ILE A 147 -0.17 33.06 -0.23
C ILE A 147 -1.18 33.73 -1.16
N ASP A 148 -2.31 34.18 -0.61
CA ASP A 148 -3.38 34.90 -1.32
C ASP A 148 -3.87 34.18 -2.59
N TYR A 149 -3.84 32.84 -2.57
CA TYR A 149 -4.27 31.98 -3.67
C TYR A 149 -3.49 32.22 -4.99
N ASP A 150 -2.21 32.58 -4.89
CA ASP A 150 -1.35 32.91 -6.03
C ASP A 150 -1.13 31.74 -7.01
N GLU A 151 -1.49 31.96 -8.27
CA GLU A 151 -1.34 30.99 -9.36
C GLU A 151 0.13 30.70 -9.68
N LYS A 152 1.02 31.69 -9.57
CA LYS A 152 2.44 31.52 -9.90
C LYS A 152 3.13 30.60 -8.91
N ALA A 153 2.87 30.76 -7.61
CA ALA A 153 3.36 29.87 -6.56
C ALA A 153 2.90 28.43 -6.80
N PHE A 154 1.61 28.20 -7.09
CA PHE A 154 1.10 26.87 -7.43
C PHE A 154 1.82 26.25 -8.63
N ASN A 155 1.95 27.02 -9.72
CA ASN A 155 2.63 26.55 -10.94
C ASN A 155 4.12 26.26 -10.70
N SER A 156 4.80 27.03 -9.84
CA SER A 156 6.18 26.77 -9.44
C SER A 156 6.32 25.42 -8.73
N VAL A 157 5.47 25.14 -7.75
CA VAL A 157 5.46 23.86 -7.03
C VAL A 157 5.15 22.70 -7.96
N LYS A 158 4.16 22.88 -8.85
CA LYS A 158 3.77 21.89 -9.85
C LYS A 158 4.93 21.52 -10.77
N GLU A 159 5.63 22.49 -11.34
CA GLU A 159 6.74 22.23 -12.25
C GLU A 159 7.94 21.62 -11.54
N GLU A 160 8.27 22.09 -10.32
CA GLU A 160 9.34 21.50 -9.52
C GLU A 160 9.07 20.02 -9.21
N PHE A 161 7.86 19.71 -8.74
CA PHE A 161 7.49 18.34 -8.39
C PHE A 161 7.42 17.45 -9.64
N ARG A 162 6.90 17.97 -10.76
CA ARG A 162 6.85 17.23 -12.02
C ARG A 162 8.23 16.83 -12.51
N ASN A 163 9.20 17.74 -12.46
CA ASN A 163 10.59 17.46 -12.83
C ASN A 163 11.23 16.38 -11.94
N PHE A 164 10.87 16.35 -10.65
CA PHE A 164 11.28 15.27 -9.77
C PHE A 164 10.59 13.94 -10.12
N ALA A 165 9.27 13.97 -10.32
CA ALA A 165 8.45 12.79 -10.61
C ALA A 165 8.82 12.11 -11.95
N MET A 166 9.40 12.83 -12.92
CA MET A 166 9.95 12.24 -14.16
C MET A 166 11.02 11.17 -13.92
N LYS A 167 11.69 11.18 -12.75
CA LYS A 167 12.69 10.18 -12.36
C LYS A 167 12.06 8.95 -11.70
N LEU A 168 10.76 9.02 -11.41
CA LEU A 168 9.99 7.99 -10.72
C LEU A 168 9.07 7.28 -11.70
N ASP A 169 8.64 6.10 -11.32
CA ASP A 169 7.69 5.31 -12.08
C ASP A 169 6.31 5.50 -11.45
N ILE A 170 5.64 6.59 -11.83
CA ILE A 170 4.32 7.02 -11.35
C ILE A 170 3.40 7.12 -12.59
N PRO A 171 2.46 6.19 -12.76
CA PRO A 171 1.58 6.16 -13.93
C PRO A 171 0.63 7.37 -14.02
N ASP A 172 0.04 7.77 -12.89
CA ASP A 172 -0.92 8.86 -12.82
C ASP A 172 -0.50 9.89 -11.76
N LEU A 173 -0.32 11.14 -12.19
CA LEU A 173 0.12 12.26 -11.37
C LEU A 173 -0.82 13.46 -11.57
N SER A 174 -1.52 13.84 -10.50
CA SER A 174 -2.44 14.97 -10.47
C SER A 174 -2.01 16.04 -9.47
N PHE A 175 -2.42 17.29 -9.69
CA PHE A 175 -2.10 18.44 -8.83
C PHE A 175 -3.38 19.20 -8.49
N ILE A 176 -3.64 19.41 -7.20
CA ILE A 176 -4.85 20.12 -6.73
C ILE A 176 -4.41 21.19 -5.72
N PRO A 177 -4.65 22.49 -6.00
CA PRO A 177 -4.43 23.56 -5.03
C PRO A 177 -5.56 23.57 -4.01
N ILE A 178 -5.24 23.55 -2.72
CA ILE A 178 -6.22 23.45 -1.63
C ILE A 178 -5.91 24.40 -0.47
N SER A 179 -6.92 24.71 0.33
CA SER A 179 -6.75 25.14 1.71
C SER A 179 -7.49 24.18 2.63
N ALA A 180 -6.75 23.32 3.33
CA ALA A 180 -7.34 22.35 4.26
C ALA A 180 -8.08 23.04 5.41
N LEU A 181 -7.61 24.21 5.85
CA LEU A 181 -8.21 24.98 6.94
C LEU A 181 -9.58 25.56 6.54
N HIS A 182 -9.65 26.20 5.38
CA HIS A 182 -10.86 26.87 4.92
C HIS A 182 -11.78 25.99 4.07
N GLY A 183 -11.31 24.81 3.65
CA GLY A 183 -12.07 23.88 2.80
C GLY A 183 -12.00 24.18 1.30
N ASP A 184 -11.21 25.17 0.87
CA ASP A 184 -11.07 25.53 -0.54
C ASP A 184 -10.56 24.34 -1.37
N ASN A 185 -11.31 23.93 -2.40
CA ASN A 185 -11.03 22.78 -3.28
C ASN A 185 -10.92 21.41 -2.58
N VAL A 186 -11.33 21.28 -1.31
CA VAL A 186 -11.32 19.99 -0.59
C VAL A 186 -12.54 19.16 -0.97
N VAL A 187 -13.74 19.63 -0.63
CA VAL A 187 -15.01 18.98 -1.01
C VAL A 187 -15.63 19.69 -2.20
N GLU A 188 -15.77 21.01 -2.10
CA GLU A 188 -16.34 21.85 -3.14
C GLU A 188 -15.26 22.67 -3.85
N ARG A 189 -15.51 23.06 -5.11
CA ARG A 189 -14.60 23.93 -5.86
C ARG A 189 -14.65 25.34 -5.27
N SER A 190 -13.48 25.94 -5.04
CA SER A 190 -13.37 27.29 -4.51
C SER A 190 -13.60 28.35 -5.59
N ALA A 191 -14.32 29.42 -5.23
CA ALA A 191 -14.44 30.62 -6.05
C ALA A 191 -13.20 31.53 -5.99
N LYS A 192 -12.30 31.32 -5.01
CA LYS A 192 -11.10 32.15 -4.80
C LYS A 192 -9.95 31.82 -5.75
N MET A 193 -10.01 30.67 -6.42
CA MET A 193 -9.03 30.22 -7.42
C MET A 193 -9.70 30.02 -8.78
N PRO A 194 -10.23 31.09 -9.42
CA PRO A 194 -10.93 30.96 -10.71
C PRO A 194 -10.01 30.47 -11.84
N TRP A 195 -8.70 30.66 -11.70
CA TRP A 195 -7.66 30.18 -12.61
C TRP A 195 -7.48 28.65 -12.56
N TYR A 196 -7.91 27.97 -11.49
CA TYR A 196 -7.82 26.52 -11.39
C TYR A 196 -9.06 25.87 -12.03
N GLU A 197 -8.87 25.23 -13.19
CA GLU A 197 -9.94 24.57 -13.95
C GLU A 197 -10.20 23.12 -13.52
N GLY A 198 -9.36 22.55 -12.67
CA GLY A 198 -9.50 21.17 -12.21
C GLY A 198 -10.63 20.97 -11.19
N SER A 199 -10.86 19.71 -10.82
CA SER A 199 -11.87 19.35 -9.83
C SER A 199 -11.41 19.57 -8.39
N SER A 200 -12.36 19.56 -7.45
CA SER A 200 -12.04 19.42 -6.02
C SER A 200 -11.39 18.06 -5.74
N LEU A 201 -10.72 17.95 -4.59
CA LEU A 201 -10.10 16.71 -4.14
C LEU A 201 -11.12 15.59 -3.98
N LEU A 202 -12.26 15.84 -3.33
CA LEU A 202 -13.28 14.80 -3.15
C LEU A 202 -13.81 14.30 -4.49
N HIS A 203 -14.09 15.20 -5.44
CA HIS A 203 -14.57 14.79 -6.75
C HIS A 203 -13.53 13.93 -7.49
N HIS A 204 -12.25 14.31 -7.41
CA HIS A 204 -11.17 13.48 -7.95
C HIS A 204 -11.17 12.09 -7.32
N LEU A 205 -11.21 12.00 -5.98
CA LEU A 205 -11.24 10.72 -5.26
C LEU A 205 -12.48 9.86 -5.59
N GLU A 206 -13.62 10.47 -5.89
CA GLU A 206 -14.82 9.75 -6.33
C GLU A 206 -14.69 9.15 -7.72
N GLU A 207 -14.02 9.84 -8.65
CA GLU A 207 -13.98 9.48 -10.08
C GLU A 207 -12.71 8.72 -10.49
N VAL A 208 -11.64 8.70 -9.68
CA VAL A 208 -10.42 7.93 -9.99
C VAL A 208 -10.75 6.46 -10.20
N TYR A 209 -10.44 5.95 -11.39
CA TYR A 209 -10.72 4.59 -11.80
C TYR A 209 -9.61 3.64 -11.38
N ILE A 210 -9.90 2.75 -10.42
CA ILE A 210 -8.92 1.80 -9.85
C ILE A 210 -9.12 0.36 -10.35
N ALA A 211 -10.20 0.09 -11.07
CA ALA A 211 -10.52 -1.29 -11.46
C ALA A 211 -9.54 -1.83 -12.51
N SER A 212 -8.92 -0.97 -13.33
CA SER A 212 -7.82 -1.35 -14.25
C SER A 212 -6.56 -1.82 -13.54
N ASP A 213 -6.38 -1.44 -12.28
CA ASP A 213 -5.13 -1.72 -11.55
C ASP A 213 -5.11 -3.15 -11.00
N ARG A 214 -6.23 -3.84 -11.08
CA ARG A 214 -6.32 -5.24 -10.67
C ARG A 214 -5.65 -6.13 -11.71
N ASN A 215 -4.75 -6.98 -11.23
CA ASN A 215 -4.15 -8.00 -12.07
C ASN A 215 -5.16 -9.12 -12.36
N HIS A 216 -5.86 -9.02 -13.49
CA HIS A 216 -6.76 -10.04 -14.04
C HIS A 216 -6.09 -10.98 -15.05
N ILE A 217 -4.77 -10.86 -15.23
CA ILE A 217 -4.00 -11.59 -16.24
C ILE A 217 -3.27 -12.77 -15.60
N ASP A 218 -2.52 -12.52 -14.53
CA ASP A 218 -1.62 -13.51 -13.93
C ASP A 218 -2.35 -14.35 -12.90
N ALA A 219 -2.85 -15.51 -13.33
CA ALA A 219 -3.60 -16.41 -12.45
C ALA A 219 -2.70 -16.99 -11.35
N ARG A 220 -2.96 -16.59 -10.12
CA ARG A 220 -2.22 -17.00 -8.92
C ARG A 220 -3.22 -17.35 -7.83
N PHE A 221 -3.23 -18.62 -7.43
CA PHE A 221 -4.04 -19.11 -6.32
C PHE A 221 -3.13 -19.82 -5.31
N PRO A 222 -2.56 -19.07 -4.34
CA PRO A 222 -1.81 -19.65 -3.24
C PRO A 222 -2.75 -20.40 -2.30
N VAL A 223 -2.49 -21.69 -2.11
CA VAL A 223 -3.31 -22.55 -1.26
C VAL A 223 -3.01 -22.22 0.20
N GLN A 224 -4.07 -21.87 0.95
CA GLN A 224 -4.01 -21.56 2.37
C GLN A 224 -4.35 -22.78 3.22
N TYR A 225 -5.33 -23.56 2.77
CA TYR A 225 -5.88 -24.67 3.54
C TYR A 225 -6.45 -25.75 2.62
N VAL A 226 -6.40 -27.00 3.08
CA VAL A 226 -6.98 -28.16 2.37
C VAL A 226 -8.16 -28.66 3.19
N ILE A 227 -9.35 -28.54 2.62
CA ILE A 227 -10.61 -28.97 3.22
C ILE A 227 -10.84 -30.44 2.87
N ARG A 228 -10.86 -31.27 3.91
CA ARG A 228 -11.26 -32.68 3.85
C ARG A 228 -12.20 -32.99 5.01
N PRO A 229 -13.52 -33.01 4.79
CA PRO A 229 -14.49 -33.44 5.79
C PRO A 229 -14.21 -34.88 6.18
N GLN A 230 -14.20 -35.16 7.48
CA GLN A 230 -14.07 -36.52 8.02
C GLN A 230 -15.48 -37.07 8.31
N ASN A 231 -16.36 -37.09 7.31
CA ASN A 231 -17.72 -37.61 7.42
C ASN A 231 -18.02 -38.62 6.31
N GLU A 232 -18.96 -39.53 6.56
CA GLU A 232 -19.29 -40.60 5.61
C GLU A 232 -19.86 -40.07 4.29
N GLU A 233 -20.55 -38.92 4.30
CA GLU A 233 -21.17 -38.32 3.11
C GLU A 233 -20.16 -37.65 2.15
N HIS A 234 -18.97 -37.27 2.63
CA HIS A 234 -17.97 -36.55 1.84
C HIS A 234 -16.56 -37.13 1.95
N HIS A 235 -16.48 -38.47 2.03
CA HIS A 235 -15.21 -39.19 2.17
C HIS A 235 -14.14 -38.79 1.13
N ASP A 236 -14.55 -38.56 -0.12
CA ASP A 236 -13.64 -38.23 -1.23
C ASP A 236 -13.56 -36.72 -1.53
N TYR A 237 -14.16 -35.87 -0.69
CA TYR A 237 -14.13 -34.43 -0.91
C TYR A 237 -12.75 -33.85 -0.58
N ARG A 238 -12.13 -33.21 -1.58
CA ARG A 238 -10.92 -32.43 -1.42
C ARG A 238 -11.09 -31.04 -2.04
N GLY A 239 -11.25 -30.03 -1.19
CA GLY A 239 -11.29 -28.63 -1.58
C GLY A 239 -10.01 -27.89 -1.19
N TYR A 240 -9.52 -27.03 -2.06
CA TYR A 240 -8.36 -26.18 -1.79
C TYR A 240 -8.84 -24.75 -1.54
N ALA A 241 -8.72 -24.30 -0.30
CA ALA A 241 -9.17 -22.97 0.10
C ALA A 241 -8.01 -21.97 0.08
N GLY A 242 -8.31 -20.77 -0.41
CA GLY A 242 -7.36 -19.67 -0.48
C GLY A 242 -8.02 -18.41 -1.03
N MET A 243 -7.23 -17.34 -1.11
CA MET A 243 -7.63 -16.10 -1.75
C MET A 243 -6.92 -16.01 -3.10
N ILE A 244 -7.67 -15.74 -4.17
CA ILE A 244 -7.08 -15.51 -5.49
C ILE A 244 -6.28 -14.21 -5.43
N THR A 245 -4.99 -14.28 -5.74
CA THR A 245 -4.09 -13.12 -5.68
C THR A 245 -3.90 -12.45 -7.03
N GLY A 246 -4.30 -13.09 -8.13
CA GLY A 246 -4.31 -12.52 -9.46
C GLY A 246 -4.99 -13.43 -10.47
N GLY A 247 -5.31 -12.89 -11.64
CA GLY A 247 -5.94 -13.58 -12.74
C GLY A 247 -7.40 -13.94 -12.50
N VAL A 248 -7.92 -14.75 -13.41
CA VAL A 248 -9.28 -15.30 -13.37
C VAL A 248 -9.23 -16.81 -13.50
N PHE A 249 -9.99 -17.49 -12.66
CA PHE A 249 -10.22 -18.93 -12.68
C PHE A 249 -11.71 -19.21 -12.92
N LYS A 250 -12.01 -20.22 -13.71
CA LYS A 250 -13.34 -20.71 -14.06
C LYS A 250 -13.33 -22.24 -14.00
N PRO A 251 -14.47 -22.89 -13.69
CA PRO A 251 -14.60 -24.32 -13.90
C PRO A 251 -14.26 -24.71 -15.36
N GLY A 252 -13.56 -25.82 -15.56
CA GLY A 252 -13.07 -26.29 -16.86
C GLY A 252 -11.68 -25.78 -17.26
N ASP A 253 -11.10 -24.89 -16.46
CA ASP A 253 -9.78 -24.33 -16.74
C ASP A 253 -8.63 -25.31 -16.48
N GLU A 254 -7.69 -25.40 -17.42
CA GLU A 254 -6.44 -26.12 -17.21
C GLU A 254 -5.52 -25.31 -16.28
N VAL A 255 -4.96 -26.01 -15.28
CA VAL A 255 -4.10 -25.46 -14.24
C VAL A 255 -2.89 -26.34 -14.01
N VAL A 256 -1.83 -25.75 -13.48
CA VAL A 256 -0.63 -26.43 -12.99
C VAL A 256 -0.44 -26.13 -11.51
N VAL A 257 0.00 -27.13 -10.76
CA VAL A 257 0.27 -27.04 -9.32
C VAL A 257 1.77 -26.91 -9.10
N LEU A 258 2.19 -25.87 -8.38
CA LEU A 258 3.57 -25.66 -7.97
C LEU A 258 3.75 -26.07 -6.49
N PRO A 259 4.86 -26.75 -6.13
CA PRO A 259 6.07 -26.97 -6.95
C PRO A 259 6.07 -28.27 -7.79
N SER A 260 5.03 -29.12 -7.69
CA SER A 260 5.05 -30.46 -8.29
C SER A 260 5.10 -30.47 -9.82
N GLY A 261 4.57 -29.42 -10.46
CA GLY A 261 4.48 -29.30 -11.92
C GLY A 261 3.35 -30.14 -12.53
N PHE A 262 2.54 -30.84 -11.72
CA PHE A 262 1.43 -31.63 -12.23
C PHE A 262 0.30 -30.74 -12.72
N THR A 263 -0.30 -31.13 -13.84
CA THR A 263 -1.45 -30.44 -14.44
C THR A 263 -2.76 -31.08 -14.01
N SER A 264 -3.82 -30.27 -13.96
CA SER A 264 -5.19 -30.71 -13.73
C SER A 264 -6.17 -29.72 -14.35
N THR A 265 -7.46 -29.97 -14.15
CA THR A 265 -8.54 -29.07 -14.55
C THR A 265 -9.34 -28.65 -13.33
N VAL A 266 -9.79 -27.40 -13.30
CA VAL A 266 -10.67 -26.89 -12.25
C VAL A 266 -12.04 -27.55 -12.39
N ALA A 267 -12.45 -28.35 -11.41
CA ALA A 267 -13.75 -29.02 -11.41
C ALA A 267 -14.89 -28.08 -10.96
N SER A 268 -14.69 -27.36 -9.85
CA SER A 268 -15.60 -26.33 -9.38
C SER A 268 -14.86 -25.26 -8.59
N ILE A 269 -15.50 -24.10 -8.46
CA ILE A 269 -15.07 -23.04 -7.57
C ILE A 269 -16.29 -22.64 -6.74
N ASP A 270 -16.09 -22.58 -5.43
CA ASP A 270 -17.15 -22.35 -4.45
C ASP A 270 -16.78 -21.13 -3.60
N SER A 271 -17.72 -20.17 -3.50
CA SER A 271 -17.68 -19.04 -2.58
C SER A 271 -18.37 -19.40 -1.25
N TYR A 272 -18.44 -18.46 -0.32
CA TYR A 272 -19.25 -18.62 0.89
C TYR A 272 -20.72 -18.92 0.58
N ASP A 273 -21.27 -18.28 -0.46
CA ASP A 273 -22.69 -18.41 -0.87
C ASP A 273 -22.93 -19.62 -1.79
N GLY A 274 -21.90 -20.44 -2.05
CA GLY A 274 -21.97 -21.62 -2.92
C GLY A 274 -21.22 -21.47 -4.24
N PRO A 275 -21.51 -22.34 -5.23
CA PRO A 275 -20.75 -22.43 -6.48
C PRO A 275 -20.80 -21.16 -7.33
N ILE A 276 -19.68 -20.82 -7.96
CA ILE A 276 -19.54 -19.65 -8.83
C ILE A 276 -18.92 -20.04 -10.19
N SER A 277 -19.31 -19.32 -11.25
CA SER A 277 -18.83 -19.58 -12.62
C SER A 277 -17.46 -18.97 -12.91
N GLU A 278 -17.05 -17.97 -12.13
CA GLU A 278 -15.76 -17.33 -12.26
C GLU A 278 -15.31 -16.75 -10.92
N ALA A 279 -14.01 -16.73 -10.71
CA ALA A 279 -13.39 -16.21 -9.52
C ALA A 279 -12.13 -15.42 -9.89
N PHE A 280 -11.96 -14.26 -9.28
CA PHE A 280 -10.86 -13.34 -9.56
C PHE A 280 -10.36 -12.73 -8.25
N GLY A 281 -9.16 -12.16 -8.26
CA GLY A 281 -8.62 -11.53 -7.06
C GLY A 281 -9.43 -10.28 -6.66
N PRO A 282 -9.73 -10.07 -5.36
CA PRO A 282 -9.25 -10.79 -4.18
C PRO A 282 -10.31 -11.73 -3.55
N MET A 283 -11.04 -12.52 -4.35
CA MET A 283 -12.07 -13.43 -3.82
C MET A 283 -11.43 -14.59 -3.04
N SER A 284 -11.96 -14.85 -1.84
CA SER A 284 -11.68 -16.08 -1.08
C SER A 284 -12.61 -17.18 -1.54
N VAL A 285 -12.04 -18.29 -2.01
CA VAL A 285 -12.78 -19.39 -2.63
C VAL A 285 -12.23 -20.74 -2.20
N THR A 286 -13.04 -21.77 -2.35
CA THR A 286 -12.62 -23.17 -2.36
C THR A 286 -12.62 -23.67 -3.79
N MET A 287 -11.48 -24.16 -4.26
CA MET A 287 -11.33 -24.71 -5.60
C MET A 287 -11.20 -26.23 -5.52
N ARG A 288 -11.90 -26.95 -6.38
CA ARG A 288 -11.73 -28.40 -6.56
C ARG A 288 -11.08 -28.68 -7.91
N LEU A 289 -10.24 -29.70 -7.95
CA LEU A 289 -9.60 -30.18 -9.16
C LEU A 289 -10.17 -31.53 -9.58
N THR A 290 -10.10 -31.85 -10.87
CA THR A 290 -10.55 -33.13 -11.41
C THR A 290 -9.60 -34.28 -11.09
N SER A 291 -8.33 -33.98 -10.78
CA SER A 291 -7.29 -34.95 -10.50
C SER A 291 -6.91 -34.93 -9.03
N GLU A 292 -6.61 -36.09 -8.47
CA GLU A 292 -6.07 -36.21 -7.12
C GLU A 292 -4.58 -35.88 -7.09
N ILE A 293 -4.27 -34.58 -7.00
CA ILE A 293 -2.90 -34.11 -6.82
C ILE A 293 -2.66 -33.86 -5.33
N ASP A 294 -1.50 -34.27 -4.83
CA ASP A 294 -1.11 -33.90 -3.48
C ASP A 294 -0.69 -32.43 -3.41
N ILE A 295 -1.56 -31.63 -2.81
CA ILE A 295 -1.42 -30.18 -2.62
C ILE A 295 -1.58 -29.89 -1.14
N SER A 296 -0.72 -29.00 -0.64
CA SER A 296 -0.60 -28.58 0.74
C SER A 296 -0.59 -27.05 0.86
N ARG A 297 -0.58 -26.53 2.09
CA ARG A 297 -0.46 -25.09 2.33
C ARG A 297 0.91 -24.59 1.83
N GLY A 298 0.91 -23.48 1.10
CA GLY A 298 2.13 -22.89 0.53
C GLY A 298 2.40 -23.33 -0.91
N ASP A 299 1.62 -24.27 -1.44
CA ASP A 299 1.57 -24.60 -2.85
C ASP A 299 0.74 -23.56 -3.62
N MET A 300 0.93 -23.49 -4.93
CA MET A 300 0.24 -22.51 -5.77
C MET A 300 -0.37 -23.18 -7.00
N ILE A 301 -1.64 -22.88 -7.24
CA ILE A 301 -2.32 -23.23 -8.48
C ILE A 301 -2.22 -22.03 -9.42
N CYS A 302 -1.74 -22.24 -10.64
CA CYS A 302 -1.58 -21.22 -11.67
C CYS A 302 -1.87 -21.80 -13.07
N ARG A 303 -1.71 -21.00 -14.13
CA ARG A 303 -1.91 -21.50 -15.51
C ARG A 303 -0.63 -22.08 -16.08
N PRO A 304 -0.69 -23.15 -16.89
CA PRO A 304 0.49 -23.75 -17.51
C PRO A 304 1.35 -22.75 -18.31
N ASN A 305 0.70 -21.83 -19.04
CA ASN A 305 1.36 -20.83 -19.88
C ASN A 305 1.55 -19.45 -19.20
N ASN A 306 1.22 -19.35 -17.91
CA ASN A 306 1.40 -18.14 -17.11
C ASN A 306 1.81 -18.57 -15.69
N GLN A 307 3.01 -19.14 -15.59
CA GLN A 307 3.60 -19.55 -14.32
C GLN A 307 4.42 -18.40 -13.72
N PRO A 308 4.45 -18.25 -12.39
CA PRO A 308 5.44 -17.40 -11.72
C PRO A 308 6.85 -17.99 -11.86
N THR A 309 7.86 -17.19 -11.54
CA THR A 309 9.23 -17.67 -11.40
C THR A 309 9.34 -18.59 -10.18
N VAL A 310 9.92 -19.77 -10.39
CA VAL A 310 10.22 -20.74 -9.32
C VAL A 310 11.73 -20.74 -9.07
N SER A 311 12.16 -20.13 -7.96
CA SER A 311 13.59 -20.02 -7.63
C SER A 311 13.83 -20.00 -6.12
N GLN A 312 15.03 -20.43 -5.72
CA GLN A 312 15.55 -20.21 -4.37
C GLN A 312 16.31 -18.88 -4.23
N ASP A 313 16.83 -18.38 -5.34
CA ASP A 313 17.57 -17.12 -5.39
C ASP A 313 16.64 -16.02 -5.92
N LEU A 314 16.51 -14.95 -5.13
CA LEU A 314 15.72 -13.78 -5.48
C LEU A 314 16.49 -12.49 -5.20
N GLN A 315 16.24 -11.50 -6.04
CA GLN A 315 16.68 -10.13 -5.79
C GLN A 315 15.49 -9.29 -5.37
N ALA A 316 15.68 -8.47 -4.34
CA ALA A 316 14.62 -7.66 -3.79
C ALA A 316 15.11 -6.29 -3.31
N MET A 317 14.26 -5.29 -3.41
CA MET A 317 14.36 -4.07 -2.61
C MET A 317 13.76 -4.34 -1.24
N VAL A 318 14.50 -4.07 -0.18
CA VAL A 318 14.05 -4.28 1.20
C VAL A 318 14.09 -2.96 1.97
N CYS A 319 13.00 -2.65 2.66
CA CYS A 319 12.96 -1.60 3.68
C CYS A 319 13.16 -2.27 5.05
N TRP A 320 14.25 -1.92 5.73
CA TRP A 320 14.53 -2.43 7.05
C TRP A 320 13.75 -1.67 8.13
N MET A 321 13.19 -2.40 9.09
CA MET A 321 12.20 -1.89 10.05
C MET A 321 12.59 -2.12 11.51
N SER A 322 13.64 -2.90 11.76
CA SER A 322 14.12 -3.21 13.11
C SER A 322 14.98 -2.08 13.68
N GLU A 323 14.72 -1.72 14.93
CA GLU A 323 15.52 -0.77 15.71
C GLU A 323 16.66 -1.48 16.48
N SER A 324 16.47 -2.76 16.81
CA SER A 324 17.38 -3.53 17.66
C SER A 324 18.48 -4.23 16.89
N THR A 325 18.32 -4.36 15.56
CA THR A 325 19.21 -5.11 14.68
C THR A 325 19.40 -4.37 13.36
N GLU A 326 20.50 -4.65 12.68
CA GLU A 326 20.79 -4.17 11.32
C GLU A 326 20.82 -5.36 10.36
N LEU A 327 20.37 -5.16 9.12
CA LEU A 327 20.49 -6.19 8.09
C LEU A 327 21.94 -6.30 7.65
N THR A 328 22.54 -7.48 7.75
CA THR A 328 23.92 -7.73 7.35
C THR A 328 24.02 -8.91 6.39
N PRO A 329 25.06 -8.98 5.53
CA PRO A 329 25.32 -10.17 4.73
C PRO A 329 25.46 -11.42 5.61
N ARG A 330 24.99 -12.55 5.10
CA ARG A 330 24.94 -13.86 5.77
C ARG A 330 23.97 -13.95 6.96
N MET A 331 23.23 -12.89 7.27
CA MET A 331 22.16 -12.95 8.27
C MET A 331 21.08 -13.94 7.82
N LYS A 332 20.61 -14.76 8.76
CA LYS A 332 19.52 -15.73 8.55
C LYS A 332 18.23 -15.17 9.11
N LEU A 333 17.16 -15.24 8.33
CA LEU A 333 15.85 -14.71 8.66
C LEU A 333 14.77 -15.70 8.23
N ALA A 334 13.59 -15.59 8.82
CA ALA A 334 12.40 -16.20 8.26
C ALA A 334 11.81 -15.27 7.19
N LEU A 335 11.38 -15.83 6.07
CA LEU A 335 10.70 -15.14 4.99
C LEU A 335 9.29 -15.68 4.88
N LYS A 336 8.31 -14.78 4.84
CA LYS A 336 6.91 -15.12 4.54
C LYS A 336 6.51 -14.49 3.23
N HIS A 337 6.10 -15.34 2.28
CA HIS A 337 5.68 -14.97 0.94
C HIS A 337 4.38 -15.69 0.64
N THR A 338 3.32 -14.93 0.35
CA THR A 338 1.95 -15.43 0.23
C THR A 338 1.53 -16.32 1.42
N THR A 339 1.33 -17.62 1.20
CA THR A 339 0.93 -18.62 2.19
C THR A 339 2.09 -19.49 2.66
N ARG A 340 3.27 -19.29 2.06
CA ARG A 340 4.50 -20.04 2.29
C ARG A 340 5.42 -19.30 3.26
N SER A 341 6.07 -20.06 4.13
CA SER A 341 7.17 -19.58 4.97
C SER A 341 8.42 -20.40 4.68
N SER A 342 9.56 -19.74 4.54
CA SER A 342 10.86 -20.39 4.34
C SER A 342 11.92 -19.68 5.17
N ARG A 343 13.00 -20.38 5.51
CA ARG A 343 14.22 -19.68 5.96
C ARG A 343 14.91 -19.08 4.75
N VAL A 344 15.59 -17.96 4.98
CA VAL A 344 16.33 -17.23 3.97
C VAL A 344 17.64 -16.73 4.56
N MET A 345 18.67 -16.68 3.72
CA MET A 345 19.94 -16.07 4.05
C MET A 345 20.18 -14.87 3.13
N VAL A 346 20.65 -13.77 3.70
CA VAL A 346 21.10 -12.61 2.92
C VAL A 346 22.43 -12.97 2.28
N SER A 347 22.47 -13.11 0.96
CA SER A 347 23.72 -13.41 0.25
C SER A 347 24.62 -12.18 0.21
N GLU A 348 24.05 -11.04 -0.17
CA GLU A 348 24.73 -9.76 -0.33
C GLU A 348 23.74 -8.58 -0.23
N ILE A 349 24.27 -7.41 0.12
CA ILE A 349 23.59 -6.13 -0.01
C ILE A 349 24.26 -5.41 -1.20
N GLN A 350 23.53 -5.26 -2.30
CA GLN A 350 24.06 -4.75 -3.56
C GLN A 350 24.24 -3.23 -3.52
N TYR A 351 23.26 -2.52 -2.99
CA TYR A 351 23.36 -1.08 -2.75
C TYR A 351 22.29 -0.63 -1.76
N ARG A 352 22.55 0.49 -1.10
CA ARG A 352 21.59 1.25 -0.30
C ARG A 352 21.16 2.49 -1.09
N ILE A 353 19.87 2.79 -1.09
CA ILE A 353 19.34 4.01 -1.71
C ILE A 353 19.22 5.09 -0.64
N ASP A 354 19.83 6.24 -0.90
CA ASP A 354 19.47 7.47 -0.21
C ASP A 354 18.12 7.96 -0.77
N VAL A 355 17.07 7.86 0.03
CA VAL A 355 15.70 8.22 -0.35
C VAL A 355 15.51 9.71 -0.64
N ASN A 356 16.44 10.55 -0.20
CA ASN A 356 16.37 12.00 -0.36
C ASN A 356 17.03 12.46 -1.66
N THR A 357 18.19 11.88 -1.97
CA THR A 357 18.98 12.23 -3.17
C THR A 357 18.78 11.27 -4.34
N LEU A 358 18.19 10.11 -4.10
CA LEU A 358 18.11 8.95 -5.00
C LEU A 358 19.48 8.37 -5.39
N HIS A 359 20.55 8.78 -4.69
CA HIS A 359 21.89 8.25 -4.89
C HIS A 359 22.00 6.80 -4.38
N ARG A 360 22.80 5.98 -5.06
CA ARG A 360 23.05 4.59 -4.68
C ARG A 360 24.43 4.49 -4.03
N ASP A 361 24.45 4.12 -2.77
CA ASP A 361 25.66 3.67 -2.09
C ASP A 361 25.89 2.20 -2.46
N GLU A 362 26.89 1.93 -3.30
CA GLU A 362 27.13 0.62 -3.92
C GLU A 362 27.74 -0.43 -3.00
N LYS A 363 28.24 -0.05 -1.81
CA LYS A 363 28.91 -0.99 -0.89
C LYS A 363 28.54 -0.75 0.57
N PRO A 364 27.25 -0.81 0.94
CA PRO A 364 26.84 -0.67 2.32
C PRO A 364 27.25 -1.92 3.13
N GLU A 365 27.76 -1.72 4.34
CA GLU A 365 28.07 -2.83 5.25
C GLU A 365 26.80 -3.45 5.86
N SER A 366 25.77 -2.62 6.06
CA SER A 366 24.49 -3.02 6.64
C SER A 366 23.34 -2.10 6.17
N LEU A 367 22.10 -2.51 6.46
CA LEU A 367 20.93 -1.60 6.43
C LEU A 367 20.40 -1.37 7.84
N LYS A 368 20.24 -0.10 8.20
CA LYS A 368 19.68 0.35 9.48
C LYS A 368 18.19 0.64 9.38
N LEU A 369 17.56 0.97 10.51
CA LEU A 369 16.15 1.34 10.58
C LEU A 369 15.80 2.37 9.50
N ASN A 370 14.72 2.12 8.76
CA ASN A 370 14.20 2.95 7.66
C ASN A 370 15.09 3.05 6.42
N GLU A 371 16.24 2.37 6.38
CA GLU A 371 17.06 2.32 5.18
C GLU A 371 16.49 1.31 4.19
N ILE A 372 16.64 1.64 2.91
CA ILE A 372 16.16 0.84 1.79
C ILE A 372 17.35 0.42 0.96
N GLY A 373 17.45 -0.86 0.65
CA GLY A 373 18.53 -1.39 -0.16
C GLY A 373 18.11 -2.54 -1.05
N ARG A 374 18.87 -2.75 -2.12
CA ARG A 374 18.75 -3.94 -2.95
C ARG A 374 19.57 -5.05 -2.35
N VAL A 375 18.96 -6.21 -2.15
CA VAL A 375 19.58 -7.38 -1.55
C VAL A 375 19.37 -8.61 -2.42
N SER A 376 20.34 -9.52 -2.38
CA SER A 376 20.19 -10.87 -2.91
C SER A 376 19.92 -11.81 -1.75
N LEU A 377 18.85 -12.59 -1.87
CA LEU A 377 18.40 -13.51 -0.83
C LEU A 377 18.39 -14.93 -1.40
N ARG A 378 18.82 -15.90 -0.57
CA ARG A 378 18.73 -17.32 -0.89
C ARG A 378 17.86 -18.05 0.10
N SER A 379 16.72 -18.57 -0.36
CA SER A 379 15.78 -19.31 0.46
C SER A 379 16.14 -20.80 0.53
N THR A 380 15.77 -21.45 1.63
CA THR A 380 15.96 -22.90 1.81
C THR A 380 15.05 -23.75 0.94
N GLN A 381 13.91 -23.18 0.51
CA GLN A 381 12.95 -23.82 -0.39
C GLN A 381 12.61 -22.86 -1.53
N PRO A 382 12.29 -23.38 -2.74
CA PRO A 382 11.87 -22.54 -3.84
C PRO A 382 10.64 -21.70 -3.47
N LEU A 383 10.65 -20.43 -3.86
CA LEU A 383 9.51 -19.52 -3.80
C LEU A 383 8.89 -19.37 -5.19
N PHE A 384 7.61 -19.03 -5.25
CA PHE A 384 6.83 -18.85 -6.48
C PHE A 384 6.45 -17.38 -6.62
N PHE A 385 7.31 -16.60 -7.25
CA PHE A 385 7.19 -15.15 -7.23
C PHE A 385 7.12 -14.56 -8.63
N ASP A 386 6.58 -13.36 -8.70
CA ASP A 386 6.60 -12.51 -9.89
C ASP A 386 7.45 -11.28 -9.58
N ASP A 387 7.85 -10.55 -10.63
CA ASP A 387 8.31 -9.18 -10.45
C ASP A 387 7.17 -8.35 -9.87
N TYR A 388 7.44 -7.57 -8.81
CA TYR A 388 6.44 -6.73 -8.16
C TYR A 388 5.75 -5.74 -9.11
N ARG A 389 6.44 -5.32 -10.18
CA ARG A 389 5.89 -4.47 -11.25
C ARG A 389 4.77 -5.15 -12.01
N ARG A 390 4.81 -6.47 -12.11
CA ARG A 390 3.81 -7.29 -12.81
C ARG A 390 2.71 -7.75 -11.85
N ASN A 391 3.09 -8.21 -10.66
CA ASN A 391 2.12 -8.66 -9.66
C ASN A 391 2.57 -8.29 -8.24
N ARG A 392 1.89 -7.30 -7.63
CA ARG A 392 2.19 -6.81 -6.28
C ARG A 392 2.02 -7.89 -5.19
N ASN A 393 1.07 -8.81 -5.37
CA ASN A 393 0.75 -9.81 -4.35
C ASN A 393 1.81 -10.91 -4.27
N THR A 394 2.28 -11.40 -5.42
CA THR A 394 3.33 -12.44 -5.50
C THR A 394 4.74 -11.86 -5.66
N GLY A 395 4.87 -10.55 -5.85
CA GLY A 395 6.16 -9.85 -5.80
C GLY A 395 6.49 -9.24 -4.44
N SER A 396 5.69 -9.46 -3.40
CA SER A 396 5.94 -8.92 -2.06
C SER A 396 6.21 -10.03 -1.04
N PHE A 397 6.99 -9.70 -0.02
CA PHE A 397 7.25 -10.57 1.13
C PHE A 397 7.59 -9.77 2.37
N ILE A 398 7.60 -10.43 3.51
CA ILE A 398 8.16 -9.89 4.75
C ILE A 398 9.31 -10.76 5.24
N LEU A 399 10.27 -10.12 5.90
CA LEU A 399 11.31 -10.79 6.67
C LEU A 399 10.98 -10.69 8.15
N MET A 400 11.19 -11.80 8.85
CA MET A 400 10.92 -11.93 10.27
C MET A 400 12.17 -12.47 10.97
N ASP A 401 12.41 -11.98 12.17
CA ASP A 401 13.42 -12.53 13.05
C ASP A 401 13.00 -13.94 13.54
N GLU A 402 13.90 -14.92 13.45
CA GLU A 402 13.58 -16.33 13.74
C GLU A 402 13.29 -16.58 15.22
N VAL A 403 13.78 -15.72 16.12
CA VAL A 403 13.67 -15.92 17.58
C VAL A 403 12.43 -15.22 18.11
N THR A 404 12.26 -13.96 17.74
CA THR A 404 11.19 -13.08 18.25
C THR A 404 9.91 -13.15 17.44
N ASN A 405 9.97 -13.69 16.21
CA ASN A 405 8.90 -13.61 15.20
C ASN A 405 8.50 -12.16 14.84
N ALA A 406 9.30 -11.16 15.22
CA ALA A 406 9.05 -9.78 14.85
C ALA A 406 9.26 -9.60 13.35
N THR A 407 8.39 -8.84 12.69
CA THR A 407 8.63 -8.41 11.31
C THR A 407 9.74 -7.36 11.30
N VAL A 408 10.87 -7.70 10.69
CA VAL A 408 12.06 -6.85 10.66
C VAL A 408 12.25 -6.14 9.32
N ALA A 409 11.57 -6.58 8.27
CA ALA A 409 11.63 -5.93 6.98
C ALA A 409 10.41 -6.21 6.08
N ALA A 410 10.12 -5.28 5.18
CA ALA A 410 9.23 -5.51 4.04
C ALA A 410 10.05 -5.53 2.74
N GLY A 411 9.73 -6.47 1.86
CA GLY A 411 10.50 -6.75 0.64
C GLY A 411 9.65 -6.71 -0.62
N ILE A 412 10.27 -6.20 -1.69
CA ILE A 412 9.72 -6.03 -3.03
C ILE A 412 10.64 -6.75 -4.01
N ILE A 413 10.14 -7.79 -4.67
CA ILE A 413 10.91 -8.62 -5.57
C ILE A 413 11.09 -7.92 -6.91
N VAL A 414 12.34 -7.86 -7.36
CA VAL A 414 12.76 -7.22 -8.63
C VAL A 414 13.27 -8.23 -9.66
N GLY A 415 13.26 -9.52 -9.33
CA GLY A 415 13.65 -10.61 -10.24
C GLY A 415 14.24 -11.82 -9.54
N SER A 416 14.58 -12.84 -10.32
CA SER A 416 15.45 -13.94 -9.89
C SER A 416 16.90 -13.47 -9.81
N GLY A 417 17.59 -13.89 -8.76
CA GLY A 417 18.98 -13.53 -8.50
C GLY A 417 20.00 -14.36 -9.24
#